data_AF-A0A2U2XFZ3-F1
#
_entry.id   AF-A0A2U2XFZ3-F1
#
_cell.length_a   1.000
_cell.length_b   1.000
_cell.length_c   1.000
_cell.angle_alpha   90.00
_cell.angle_beta   90.00
_cell.angle_gamma   90.00
#
_symmetry.space_group_name_H-M   'P 1'
#
loop_
_entity.id
_entity.type
_entity.pdbx_description
1 polymer ?
#
loop_
_entity_poly.entity_id
_entity_poly.type
_entity_poly.pdbx_seq_one_letter_code
_entity_poly.pdbx_strand_id
1 'polypeptide(L)'
;MNATILIMTSVLVLTLFAPFGVYYGVKLARKKDFNAHRKIQTITFILCGLGVLALEILIRYSGGSGSLASNSNYYGTSFFTITLVSHIIVAVLTYSVWTILIIASSRKYQKTLPGKFSKIHKKIGLIIFGGLIYTALTALVIYLMTLNFV
;
A
#
# COMPACT_ATOMS: atom_id res chain seq x y z
N MET A 1 24.70 -1.01 -3.57
CA MET A 1 23.87 -0.21 -4.50
C MET A 1 22.81 -1.06 -5.21
N ASN A 2 23.16 -2.20 -5.80
CA ASN A 2 22.22 -3.05 -6.55
C ASN A 2 21.03 -3.56 -5.72
N ALA A 3 21.26 -4.03 -4.49
CA ALA A 3 20.19 -4.54 -3.62
C ALA A 3 19.20 -3.45 -3.19
N THR A 4 19.67 -2.25 -2.87
CA THR A 4 18.84 -1.09 -2.48
C THR A 4 17.87 -0.74 -3.60
N ILE A 5 18.38 -0.54 -4.82
CA ILE A 5 17.56 -0.21 -5.99
C ILE A 5 16.60 -1.36 -6.29
N LEU A 6 17.05 -2.61 -6.22
CA LEU A 6 16.19 -3.78 -6.44
C LEU A 6 15.00 -3.81 -5.47
N ILE A 7 15.25 -3.64 -4.17
CA ILE A 7 14.19 -3.64 -3.14
C ILE A 7 13.24 -2.46 -3.37
N MET A 8 13.76 -1.24 -3.53
CA MET A 8 12.93 -0.06 -3.76
C MET A 8 12.06 -0.20 -5.01
N THR A 9 12.64 -0.70 -6.10
CA THR A 9 11.93 -0.90 -7.37
C THR A 9 10.87 -1.99 -7.23
N SER A 10 11.18 -3.11 -6.56
CA SER A 10 10.24 -4.20 -6.33
C SER A 10 9.04 -3.72 -5.50
N VAL A 11 9.28 -2.95 -4.44
CA VAL A 11 8.22 -2.41 -3.58
C VAL A 11 7.43 -1.32 -4.29
N LEU A 12 8.07 -0.49 -5.11
CA LEU A 12 7.38 0.47 -5.98
C LEU A 12 6.42 -0.26 -6.93
N VAL A 13 6.91 -1.28 -7.64
CA VAL A 13 6.09 -2.09 -8.56
C VAL A 13 4.90 -2.69 -7.81
N LEU A 14 5.12 -3.35 -6.66
CA LEU A 14 4.03 -3.87 -5.84
C LEU A 14 3.00 -2.79 -5.46
N THR A 15 3.48 -1.61 -5.05
CA THR A 15 2.62 -0.48 -4.65
C THR A 15 1.81 0.05 -5.83
N LEU A 16 2.42 0.17 -7.02
CA LEU A 16 1.75 0.60 -8.25
C LEU A 16 0.67 -0.40 -8.69
N PHE A 17 0.91 -1.71 -8.51
CA PHE A 17 -0.03 -2.76 -8.87
C PHE A 17 -1.12 -3.03 -7.81
N ALA A 18 -0.92 -2.61 -6.55
CA ALA A 18 -1.87 -2.87 -5.47
C ALA A 18 -3.30 -2.35 -5.74
N PRO A 19 -3.52 -1.12 -6.25
CA PRO A 19 -4.86 -0.66 -6.63
C PRO A 19 -5.53 -1.59 -7.65
N PHE A 20 -4.79 -2.08 -8.64
CA PHE A 20 -5.33 -2.99 -9.66
C PHE A 20 -5.74 -4.34 -9.06
N GLY A 21 -4.94 -4.89 -8.14
CA GLY A 21 -5.29 -6.09 -7.38
C GLY A 21 -6.57 -5.92 -6.58
N VAL A 22 -6.71 -4.79 -5.87
CA VAL A 22 -7.93 -4.47 -5.11
C VAL A 22 -9.14 -4.28 -6.03
N TYR A 23 -8.98 -3.54 -7.12
CA TYR A 23 -10.04 -3.33 -8.12
C TYR A 23 -10.52 -4.65 -8.72
N TYR A 24 -9.59 -5.54 -9.11
CA TYR A 24 -9.91 -6.86 -9.61
C TYR A 24 -10.67 -7.69 -8.56
N GLY A 25 -10.23 -7.65 -7.30
CA GLY A 25 -10.96 -8.25 -6.18
C GLY A 25 -12.40 -7.73 -6.07
N VAL A 26 -12.65 -6.43 -6.25
CA VAL A 26 -14.01 -5.86 -6.26
C VAL A 26 -14.84 -6.40 -7.43
N LYS A 27 -14.24 -6.55 -8.62
CA LYS A 27 -14.92 -7.14 -9.79
C LYS A 27 -15.38 -8.58 -9.51
N LEU A 28 -14.57 -9.37 -8.82
CA LEU A 28 -14.94 -10.74 -8.39
C LEU A 28 -16.11 -10.73 -7.41
N ALA A 29 -16.11 -9.83 -6.42
CA ALA A 29 -17.23 -9.69 -5.49
C ALA A 29 -18.53 -9.27 -6.19
N ARG A 30 -18.47 -8.43 -7.24
CA ARG A 30 -19.64 -8.06 -8.05
C ARG A 30 -20.21 -9.25 -8.83
N LYS A 31 -19.35 -10.18 -9.25
CA LYS A 31 -19.74 -11.47 -9.84
C LYS A 31 -20.23 -12.49 -8.78
N LYS A 32 -20.36 -12.08 -7.52
CA LYS A 32 -20.72 -12.93 -6.36
C LYS A 32 -19.68 -14.02 -6.04
N ASP A 33 -18.48 -13.95 -6.61
CA ASP A 33 -17.38 -14.84 -6.25
C ASP A 33 -16.62 -14.29 -5.04
N PHE A 34 -17.22 -14.48 -3.87
CA PHE A 34 -16.68 -13.96 -2.61
C PHE A 34 -15.43 -14.72 -2.14
N ASN A 35 -15.27 -15.98 -2.53
CA ASN A 35 -14.09 -16.78 -2.23
C ASN A 35 -12.87 -16.22 -2.98
N ALA A 36 -13.01 -15.98 -4.29
CA ALA A 36 -11.94 -15.40 -5.08
C ALA A 36 -11.65 -13.95 -4.67
N HIS A 37 -12.69 -13.15 -4.37
CA HIS A 37 -12.52 -11.80 -3.80
C HIS A 37 -11.64 -11.85 -2.55
N ARG A 38 -12.00 -12.68 -1.57
CA ARG A 38 -11.24 -12.82 -0.32
C ARG A 38 -9.79 -13.25 -0.59
N LYS A 39 -9.60 -14.27 -1.43
CA LYS A 39 -8.27 -14.78 -1.78
C LYS A 39 -7.39 -13.69 -2.38
N ILE A 40 -7.88 -12.95 -3.39
CA ILE A 40 -7.13 -11.87 -4.02
C ILE A 40 -6.82 -10.73 -3.05
N GLN A 41 -7.78 -10.33 -2.21
CA GLN A 41 -7.55 -9.27 -1.22
C GLN A 41 -6.49 -9.68 -0.19
N THR A 42 -6.56 -10.91 0.31
CA THR A 42 -5.58 -11.43 1.27
C THR A 42 -4.19 -11.58 0.65
N ILE A 43 -4.08 -12.12 -0.57
CA ILE A 43 -2.78 -12.23 -1.25
C ILE A 43 -2.17 -10.85 -1.51
N THR A 44 -2.96 -9.91 -2.05
CA THR A 44 -2.48 -8.55 -2.32
C THR A 44 -2.00 -7.89 -1.03
N PHE A 45 -2.78 -7.98 0.05
CA PHE A 45 -2.41 -7.43 1.36
C PHE A 45 -1.12 -8.02 1.91
N ILE A 46 -0.96 -9.35 1.86
CA ILE A 46 0.25 -10.03 2.37
C ILE A 46 1.47 -9.64 1.54
N LEU A 47 1.40 -9.69 0.20
CA LEU A 47 2.53 -9.34 -0.66
C LEU A 47 2.99 -7.90 -0.42
N CYS A 48 2.04 -6.96 -0.33
CA CYS A 48 2.40 -5.57 -0.08
C CYS A 48 2.93 -5.37 1.35
N GLY A 49 2.35 -6.05 2.36
CA GLY A 49 2.84 -6.01 3.74
C GLY A 49 4.27 -6.52 3.85
N LEU A 50 4.62 -7.62 3.18
CA LEU A 50 5.99 -8.13 3.11
C LEU A 50 6.93 -7.13 2.41
N GLY A 51 6.47 -6.48 1.33
CA GLY A 51 7.22 -5.43 0.65
C GLY A 51 7.52 -4.23 1.57
N VAL A 52 6.51 -3.76 2.32
CA VAL A 52 6.67 -2.67 3.29
C VAL A 52 7.64 -3.06 4.40
N LEU A 53 7.57 -4.29 4.93
CA LEU A 53 8.50 -4.77 5.95
C LEU A 53 9.95 -4.83 5.41
N ALA A 54 10.15 -5.33 4.20
CA ALA A 54 11.47 -5.36 3.57
C ALA A 54 12.02 -3.94 3.35
N LEU A 55 11.18 -3.00 2.90
CA LEU A 55 11.56 -1.59 2.73
C LEU A 55 11.89 -0.93 4.08
N GLU A 56 11.09 -1.17 5.11
CA GLU A 56 11.32 -0.61 6.45
C GLU A 56 12.65 -1.11 7.03
N ILE A 57 12.96 -2.39 6.89
CA ILE A 57 14.26 -2.96 7.31
C ILE A 57 15.40 -2.22 6.60
N LEU A 58 15.31 -2.08 5.27
CA LEU A 58 16.31 -1.36 4.48
C LEU A 58 16.48 0.09 4.93
N ILE A 59 15.37 0.81 5.18
CA ILE A 59 15.37 2.19 5.66
C ILE A 59 16.08 2.28 7.02
N ARG A 60 15.77 1.37 7.96
CA ARG A 60 16.39 1.35 9.29
C ARG A 60 17.89 1.09 9.22
N TYR A 61 18.32 0.15 8.39
CA TYR A 61 19.75 -0.10 8.15
C TYR A 61 20.46 1.07 7.47
N SER A 62 19.74 1.89 6.71
CA SER A 62 20.32 3.02 5.98
C SER A 62 20.37 4.32 6.79
N GLY A 63 19.87 4.32 8.03
CA GLY A 63 19.89 5.50 8.91
C GLY A 63 18.54 6.22 9.08
N GLY A 64 17.44 5.61 8.65
CA GLY A 64 16.07 6.10 8.91
C GLY A 64 15.38 6.73 7.69
N SER A 65 14.15 7.22 7.89
CA SER A 65 13.31 7.72 6.80
C SER A 65 13.97 8.89 6.06
N GLY A 66 14.08 8.77 4.74
CA GLY A 66 14.73 9.76 3.87
C GLY A 66 16.22 9.50 3.61
N SER A 67 16.89 8.67 4.41
CA SER A 67 18.32 8.36 4.25
C SER A 67 18.69 7.77 2.88
N LEU A 68 17.76 7.02 2.27
CA LEU A 68 17.92 6.44 0.93
C LEU A 68 18.03 7.50 -0.17
N ALA A 69 17.61 8.73 0.09
CA ALA A 69 17.72 9.86 -0.81
C ALA A 69 18.89 10.80 -0.47
N SER A 70 19.80 10.44 0.44
CA SER A 70 20.88 11.34 0.90
C SER A 70 21.79 11.88 -0.22
N ASN A 71 21.92 11.15 -1.34
CA ASN A 71 22.68 11.58 -2.51
C ASN A 71 21.83 12.31 -3.57
N SER A 72 20.55 12.55 -3.30
CA SER A 72 19.63 13.26 -4.19
C SER A 72 19.71 14.77 -4.00
N ASN A 73 19.53 15.53 -5.08
CA ASN A 73 19.39 16.99 -5.04
C ASN A 73 18.13 17.44 -4.27
N TYR A 74 17.17 16.53 -4.08
CA TYR A 74 15.93 16.78 -3.35
C TYR A 74 16.05 16.54 -1.85
N TYR A 75 17.16 15.95 -1.39
CA TYR A 75 17.36 15.65 0.02
C TYR A 75 17.29 16.93 0.87
N GLY A 76 16.50 16.90 1.94
CA GLY A 76 16.32 18.06 2.83
C GLY A 76 15.42 19.16 2.28
N THR A 77 14.92 19.07 1.03
CA THR A 77 13.96 20.06 0.51
C THR A 77 12.60 19.91 1.20
N SER A 78 11.87 21.02 1.34
CA SER A 78 10.51 21.01 1.89
C SER A 78 9.56 20.14 1.07
N PHE A 79 9.70 20.16 -0.26
CA PHE A 79 8.86 19.37 -1.15
C PHE A 79 9.07 17.86 -0.94
N PHE A 80 10.31 17.39 -0.89
CA PHE A 80 10.63 15.99 -0.58
C PHE A 80 10.11 15.59 0.79
N THR A 81 10.38 16.42 1.81
CA THR A 81 10.03 16.12 3.21
C THR A 81 8.51 16.03 3.41
N ILE A 82 7.75 17.00 2.89
CA ILE A 82 6.28 17.00 2.98
C ILE A 82 5.71 15.80 2.23
N THR A 83 6.21 15.50 1.03
CA THR A 83 5.74 14.36 0.22
C THR A 83 6.01 13.04 0.94
N LEU A 84 7.22 12.86 1.49
CA LEU A 84 7.62 11.67 2.23
C LEU A 84 6.77 11.47 3.50
N VAL A 85 6.63 12.51 4.32
CA VAL A 85 5.83 12.43 5.56
C VAL A 85 4.37 12.14 5.24
N SER A 86 3.79 12.83 4.25
CA SER A 86 2.41 12.61 3.83
C SER A 86 2.20 11.20 3.29
N HIS A 87 3.12 10.69 2.48
CA HIS A 87 3.11 9.31 1.99
C HIS A 87 3.08 8.31 3.15
N ILE A 88 4.00 8.45 4.13
CA ILE A 88 4.10 7.55 5.28
C ILE A 88 2.80 7.55 6.08
N ILE A 89 2.25 8.72 6.40
CA ILE A 89 1.00 8.84 7.17
C ILE A 89 -0.14 8.12 6.46
N VAL A 90 -0.36 8.42 5.17
CA VAL A 90 -1.47 7.82 4.41
C VAL A 90 -1.26 6.32 4.23
N ALA A 91 -0.01 5.87 4.00
CA ALA A 91 0.31 4.45 3.91
C ALA A 91 -0.03 3.71 5.22
N VAL A 92 0.46 4.20 6.36
CA VAL A 92 0.21 3.59 7.66
C VAL A 92 -1.29 3.52 7.97
N LEU A 93 -2.03 4.61 7.75
CA LEU A 93 -3.48 4.63 7.96
C LEU A 93 -4.20 3.63 7.03
N THR A 94 -3.82 3.59 5.75
CA THR A 94 -4.42 2.68 4.76
C THR A 94 -4.22 1.22 5.16
N TYR A 95 -2.98 0.81 5.49
CA TYR A 95 -2.70 -0.57 5.91
C TYR A 95 -3.35 -0.92 7.25
N SER A 96 -3.43 0.02 8.18
CA SER A 96 -4.11 -0.19 9.47
C SER A 96 -5.60 -0.46 9.26
N VAL A 97 -6.28 0.40 8.50
CA VAL A 97 -7.70 0.25 8.16
C VAL A 97 -7.94 -1.03 7.35
N TRP A 98 -7.06 -1.36 6.41
CA TRP A 98 -7.17 -2.58 5.60
C TRP A 98 -7.01 -3.85 6.44
N THR A 99 -6.04 -3.87 7.37
CA THR A 99 -5.86 -4.96 8.34
C THR A 99 -7.12 -5.21 9.15
N ILE A 100 -7.68 -4.14 9.74
CA ILE A 100 -8.93 -4.20 10.51
C ILE A 100 -10.07 -4.75 9.63
N LEU A 101 -10.19 -4.26 8.39
CA LEU A 101 -11.24 -4.71 7.48
C LEU A 101 -11.10 -6.18 7.11
N ILE A 102 -9.89 -6.69 6.86
CA ILE A 102 -9.63 -8.11 6.56
C ILE A 102 -10.01 -8.99 7.76
N ILE A 103 -9.59 -8.62 8.98
CA ILE A 103 -9.89 -9.38 10.19
C ILE A 103 -11.40 -9.39 10.45
N ALA A 104 -12.04 -8.22 10.43
CA ALA A 104 -13.47 -8.07 10.67
C ALA A 104 -14.30 -8.83 9.63
N SER A 105 -13.92 -8.75 8.35
CA SER A 105 -14.62 -9.44 7.26
C SER A 105 -14.43 -10.95 7.35
N SER A 106 -13.23 -11.44 7.68
CA SER A 106 -12.96 -12.87 7.84
C SER A 106 -13.74 -13.49 8.99
N ARG A 107 -13.86 -12.79 10.13
CA ARG A 107 -14.66 -13.26 11.28
C ARG A 107 -16.16 -13.35 10.99
N LYS A 108 -16.67 -12.50 10.08
CA LYS A 108 -18.09 -12.40 9.73
C LYS A 108 -18.49 -13.20 8.49
N TYR A 109 -17.52 -13.61 7.67
CA TYR A 109 -17.74 -14.40 6.46
C TYR A 109 -18.43 -15.73 6.77
N GLN A 110 -19.47 -16.07 5.98
CA GLN A 110 -20.33 -17.26 6.16
C GLN A 110 -21.12 -17.34 7.49
N LYS A 111 -21.06 -16.30 8.33
CA LYS A 111 -21.86 -16.19 9.56
C LYS A 111 -22.94 -15.12 9.44
N THR A 112 -22.54 -13.92 9.01
CA THR A 112 -23.41 -12.72 8.99
C THR A 112 -23.25 -11.90 7.70
N LEU A 113 -22.52 -12.44 6.71
CA LEU A 113 -22.28 -11.86 5.40
C LEU A 113 -22.84 -12.75 4.28
N PRO A 114 -23.56 -12.19 3.29
CA PRO A 114 -23.89 -10.77 3.13
C PRO A 114 -24.98 -10.30 4.13
N GLY A 115 -24.82 -9.10 4.70
CA GLY A 115 -25.72 -8.54 5.72
C GLY A 115 -25.45 -7.06 6.00
N LYS A 116 -25.88 -6.52 7.16
CA LYS A 116 -25.73 -5.09 7.51
C LYS A 116 -24.28 -4.57 7.40
N PHE A 117 -23.30 -5.42 7.67
CA PHE A 117 -21.87 -5.11 7.54
C PHE A 117 -21.42 -4.85 6.09
N SER A 118 -22.17 -5.30 5.08
CA SER A 118 -21.83 -5.11 3.65
C SER A 118 -21.73 -3.64 3.24
N LYS A 119 -22.62 -2.77 3.76
CA LYS A 119 -22.57 -1.33 3.45
C LYS A 119 -21.29 -0.68 3.99
N ILE A 120 -20.94 -0.99 5.24
CA ILE A 120 -19.73 -0.51 5.90
C ILE A 120 -18.49 -1.05 5.18
N HIS A 121 -18.45 -2.35 4.88
CA HIS A 121 -17.35 -2.98 4.15
C HIS A 121 -17.09 -2.30 2.81
N LYS A 122 -18.14 -2.02 2.02
CA LYS A 122 -18.00 -1.31 0.74
C LYS A 122 -17.46 0.11 0.90
N LYS A 123 -17.96 0.86 1.89
CA LYS A 123 -17.49 2.23 2.16
C LYS A 123 -16.02 2.24 2.58
N ILE A 124 -15.63 1.40 3.52
CA ILE A 124 -14.23 1.29 3.97
C ILE A 124 -13.33 0.78 2.84
N GLY A 125 -13.80 -0.19 2.04
CA GLY A 125 -13.06 -0.68 0.87
C GLY A 125 -12.76 0.41 -0.16
N LEU A 126 -13.69 1.35 -0.37
CA LEU A 126 -13.46 2.51 -1.25
C LEU A 126 -12.41 3.47 -0.66
N ILE A 127 -12.44 3.70 0.65
CA ILE A 127 -11.43 4.52 1.35
C ILE A 127 -10.04 3.89 1.20
N ILE A 128 -9.91 2.58 1.42
CA ILE A 128 -8.65 1.85 1.23
C ILE A 128 -8.18 1.97 -0.23
N PHE A 129 -9.08 1.80 -1.20
CA PHE A 129 -8.74 1.91 -2.61
C PHE A 129 -8.20 3.31 -2.97
N GLY A 130 -8.84 4.38 -2.48
CA GLY A 130 -8.34 5.75 -2.64
C GLY A 130 -6.97 5.96 -1.98
N GLY A 131 -6.79 5.43 -0.77
CA GLY A 131 -5.50 5.45 -0.05
C GLY A 131 -4.39 4.75 -0.84
N LEU A 132 -4.68 3.59 -1.43
CA LEU A 132 -3.70 2.86 -2.26
C LEU A 132 -3.29 3.64 -3.51
N ILE A 133 -4.23 4.30 -4.20
CA ILE A 133 -3.91 5.17 -5.34
C ILE A 133 -3.01 6.32 -4.88
N TYR A 134 -3.36 6.98 -3.78
CA TYR A 134 -2.53 8.05 -3.23
C TYR A 134 -1.11 7.58 -2.91
N THR A 135 -0.97 6.42 -2.23
CA THR A 135 0.33 5.85 -1.90
C THR A 135 1.13 5.45 -3.13
N ALA A 136 0.48 4.96 -4.19
CA ALA A 136 1.12 4.60 -5.44
C ALA A 136 1.71 5.83 -6.15
N LEU A 137 0.94 6.90 -6.25
CA LEU A 137 1.38 8.15 -6.88
C LEU A 137 2.53 8.79 -6.08
N THR A 138 2.37 8.90 -4.76
CA THR A 138 3.40 9.52 -3.91
C THR A 138 4.66 8.65 -3.79
N ALA A 139 4.55 7.32 -3.77
CA ALA A 139 5.71 6.43 -3.82
C ALA A 139 6.50 6.62 -5.11
N LEU A 140 5.82 6.75 -6.25
CA LEU A 140 6.47 7.02 -7.54
C LEU A 140 7.22 8.35 -7.49
N VAL A 141 6.59 9.42 -7.02
CA VAL A 141 7.23 10.74 -6.91
C VAL A 141 8.46 10.69 -6.00
N ILE A 142 8.35 10.06 -4.81
CA ILE A 142 9.49 9.89 -3.88
C ILE A 142 10.61 9.09 -4.53
N TYR A 143 10.29 8.01 -5.24
CA TYR A 143 11.27 7.18 -5.93
C TYR A 143 12.01 7.97 -7.02
N LEU A 144 11.29 8.73 -7.84
CA LEU A 144 11.88 9.57 -8.89
C LEU A 144 12.80 10.65 -8.30
N MET A 145 12.37 11.33 -7.23
CA MET A 145 13.21 12.29 -6.51
C MET A 145 14.46 11.61 -5.93
N THR A 146 14.30 10.44 -5.32
CA THR A 146 15.40 9.68 -4.71
C THR A 146 16.49 9.33 -5.72
N LEU A 147 16.12 9.07 -6.97
CA LEU A 147 17.04 8.73 -8.06
C LEU A 147 17.42 9.92 -8.97
N ASN A 148 17.01 11.15 -8.63
CA ASN A 148 17.22 12.36 -9.45
C ASN A 148 16.69 12.22 -10.90
N PHE A 149 15.57 11.53 -11.11
CA PHE A 149 14.97 11.39 -12.44
C PHE A 149 14.03 12.52 -12.83
N VAL A 150 13.74 13.43 -11.92
CA VAL A 150 12.92 14.62 -12.13
C VAL A 150 13.64 15.85 -11.62
#